data_AF-A0A6M0G6C2-F1
#
_entry.id   AF-A0A6M0G6C2-F1
#
_cell.length_a   1.000
_cell.length_b   1.000
_cell.length_c   1.000
_cell.angle_alpha   90.00
_cell.angle_beta   90.00
_cell.angle_gamma   90.00
#
_symmetry.space_group_name_H-M   'P 1'
#
loop_
_entity.id
_entity.type
_entity.pdbx_description
1 polymer ?
#
loop_
_entity_poly.entity_id
_entity_poly.type
_entity_poly.pdbx_seq_one_letter_code
_entity_poly.pdbx_strand_id
1 'polypeptide(L)'
;MVKLLDCDMEELAQDPNPLAAIVQAHRIAQIANKDAAIGYANKLSLIKSLYERGFSRENIVELFRLIDWFIALPELEEERLWQEVQTLEENKNMPYSLLNSLIG
;
A
#
# COMPACT_ATOMS: atom_id res chain seq x y z
N MET A 1 -10.01 9.30 24.70
CA MET A 1 -10.23 8.45 23.50
C MET A 1 -9.62 9.21 22.34
N VAL A 2 -8.37 8.91 21.98
CA VAL A 2 -7.73 9.54 20.81
C VAL A 2 -8.47 8.98 19.59
N LYS A 3 -9.18 9.83 18.87
CA LYS A 3 -9.75 9.42 17.59
C LYS A 3 -8.54 9.16 16.69
N LEU A 4 -8.43 7.96 16.12
CA LEU A 4 -7.49 7.65 15.03
C LEU A 4 -7.68 8.56 13.80
N LEU A 5 -8.55 9.58 13.90
CA LEU A 5 -9.01 10.44 12.83
C LEU A 5 -8.23 11.76 12.69
N ASP A 6 -7.26 12.04 13.56
CA ASP A 6 -6.47 13.30 13.51
C ASP A 6 -4.99 13.10 13.14
N CYS A 7 -4.55 11.88 12.76
CA CYS A 7 -3.17 11.65 12.30
C CYS A 7 -2.94 12.21 10.90
N ASP A 8 -1.82 12.91 10.73
CA ASP A 8 -1.34 13.44 9.44
C ASP A 8 -0.89 12.30 8.52
N MET A 9 -1.36 12.32 7.27
CA MET A 9 -1.03 11.29 6.28
C MET A 9 0.44 11.35 5.87
N GLU A 10 1.07 12.53 5.87
CA GLU A 10 2.48 12.71 5.51
C GLU A 10 3.40 12.17 6.61
N GLU A 11 3.07 12.40 7.88
CA GLU A 11 3.81 11.84 9.01
C GLU A 11 3.72 10.31 9.02
N LEU A 12 2.51 9.77 8.84
CA LEU A 12 2.33 8.33 8.75
C LEU A 12 3.09 7.73 7.56
N ALA A 13 3.24 8.47 6.45
CA ALA A 13 3.90 7.98 5.25
C ALA A 13 5.41 7.70 5.44
N GLN A 14 6.04 8.37 6.42
CA GLN A 14 7.47 8.24 6.71
C GLN A 14 7.75 7.41 7.98
N ASP A 15 6.72 7.03 8.72
CA ASP A 15 6.86 6.26 9.95
C ASP A 15 7.28 4.81 9.65
N PRO A 16 8.42 4.33 10.19
CA PRO A 16 8.90 2.96 10.01
C PRO A 16 8.11 1.93 10.84
N ASN A 17 7.01 2.32 11.49
CA ASN A 17 6.12 1.42 12.20
C ASN A 17 5.09 0.81 11.22
N PRO A 18 4.98 -0.53 11.12
CA PRO A 18 3.98 -1.19 10.28
C PRO A 18 2.54 -0.76 10.59
N LEU A 19 2.24 -0.40 11.85
CA LEU A 19 0.93 0.12 12.23
C LEU A 19 0.58 1.43 11.50
N ALA A 20 1.58 2.28 11.20
CA ALA A 20 1.34 3.52 10.46
C ALA A 20 0.85 3.26 9.03
N ALA A 21 1.34 2.21 8.37
CA ALA A 21 0.84 1.78 7.06
C ALA A 21 -0.60 1.25 7.15
N ILE A 22 -0.93 0.51 8.21
CA ILE A 22 -2.29 -0.01 8.44
C ILE A 22 -3.27 1.14 8.70
N VAL A 23 -2.90 2.14 9.52
CA VAL A 23 -3.72 3.33 9.75
C VAL A 23 -3.95 4.10 8.45
N GLN A 24 -2.91 4.27 7.61
CA GLN A 24 -3.08 4.87 6.28
C GLN A 24 -4.04 4.08 5.40
N ALA A 25 -3.91 2.76 5.32
CA ALA A 25 -4.80 1.92 4.52
C ALA A 25 -6.27 2.09 4.94
N HIS A 26 -6.51 2.09 6.26
CA HIS A 26 -7.84 2.30 6.81
C HIS A 26 -8.42 3.69 6.48
N ARG A 27 -7.59 4.74 6.51
CA ARG A 27 -7.99 6.11 6.11
C ARG A 27 -8.36 6.19 4.65
N ILE A 28 -7.54 5.59 3.79
CA ILE A 28 -7.78 5.59 2.34
C ILE A 28 -9.11 4.90 2.05
N ALA A 29 -9.39 3.75 2.67
CA ALA A 29 -10.66 3.05 2.52
C ALA A 29 -11.87 3.92 2.92
N GLN A 30 -11.75 4.72 3.97
CA GLN A 30 -12.81 5.66 4.39
C GLN A 30 -12.99 6.82 3.40
N ILE A 31 -11.88 7.43 2.93
CA ILE A 31 -11.90 8.63 2.08
C ILE A 31 -12.33 8.28 0.65
N ALA A 32 -11.88 7.14 0.12
CA ALA A 32 -12.20 6.71 -1.23
C ALA A 32 -13.72 6.58 -1.41
N ASN A 33 -14.48 6.18 -0.38
CA ASN A 33 -15.95 6.15 -0.39
C ASN A 33 -16.56 5.59 -1.70
N LYS A 34 -15.98 4.48 -2.21
CA LYS A 34 -16.32 3.79 -3.48
C LYS A 34 -15.82 4.46 -4.78
N ASP A 35 -15.10 5.56 -4.71
CA ASP A 35 -14.37 6.14 -5.84
C ASP A 35 -13.09 5.33 -6.09
N ALA A 36 -13.11 4.55 -7.17
CA ALA A 36 -12.00 3.70 -7.56
C ALA A 36 -10.74 4.49 -7.95
N ALA A 37 -10.87 5.70 -8.52
CA ALA A 37 -9.73 6.51 -8.92
C ALA A 37 -9.00 7.08 -7.70
N ILE A 38 -9.77 7.54 -6.69
CA ILE A 38 -9.20 7.98 -5.40
C ILE A 38 -8.55 6.79 -4.70
N GLY A 39 -9.22 5.63 -4.66
CA GLY A 39 -8.68 4.40 -4.08
C GLY A 39 -7.36 3.98 -4.74
N TYR A 40 -7.33 3.95 -6.07
CA TYR A 40 -6.16 3.56 -6.86
C TYR A 40 -4.96 4.46 -6.58
N ALA A 41 -5.12 5.79 -6.73
CA ALA A 41 -4.03 6.73 -6.58
C ALA A 41 -3.38 6.64 -5.17
N ASN A 42 -4.22 6.50 -4.15
CA ASN A 42 -3.75 6.39 -2.77
C ASN A 42 -3.15 5.01 -2.46
N LYS A 43 -3.76 3.90 -2.91
CA LYS A 43 -3.22 2.54 -2.72
C LYS A 43 -1.83 2.42 -3.34
N LEU A 44 -1.67 2.93 -4.56
CA LEU A 44 -0.39 2.96 -5.27
C LEU A 44 0.67 3.76 -4.51
N SER A 45 0.32 4.96 -4.02
CA SER A 45 1.23 5.79 -3.21
C SER A 45 1.65 5.08 -1.92
N LEU A 46 0.70 4.47 -1.22
CA LEU A 46 0.96 3.71 0.00
C LEU A 46 1.92 2.53 -0.26
N ILE A 47 1.67 1.73 -1.30
CA ILE A 47 2.55 0.60 -1.65
C ILE A 47 3.96 1.09 -1.99
N LYS A 48 4.10 2.15 -2.80
CA LYS A 48 5.41 2.75 -3.12
C LYS A 48 6.17 3.15 -1.85
N SER A 49 5.49 3.76 -0.89
CA SER A 49 6.11 4.18 0.37
C SER A 49 6.59 3.03 1.26
N LEU A 50 6.01 1.81 1.15
CA LEU A 50 6.48 0.66 1.93
C LEU A 50 7.95 0.33 1.66
N TYR A 51 8.39 0.50 0.41
CA TYR A 51 9.78 0.28 -0.01
C TYR A 51 10.74 1.37 0.48
N GLU A 52 10.22 2.49 0.97
CA GLU A 52 11.02 3.65 1.43
C GLU A 52 11.18 3.64 2.96
N ARG A 53 10.29 2.94 3.68
CA ARG A 53 10.26 2.86 5.15
C ARG A 53 11.24 1.85 5.77
N GLY A 54 12.05 1.17 4.96
CA GLY A 54 13.07 0.23 5.43
C GLY A 54 12.51 -1.10 5.98
N PHE A 55 11.28 -1.47 5.60
CA PHE A 55 10.69 -2.74 6.00
C PHE A 55 11.43 -3.94 5.40
N SER A 56 11.42 -5.07 6.14
CA SER A 56 11.83 -6.36 5.57
C SER A 56 10.84 -6.80 4.49
N ARG A 57 11.30 -7.69 3.62
CA ARG A 57 10.48 -8.26 2.54
C ARG A 57 9.20 -8.90 3.08
N GLU A 58 9.30 -9.68 4.14
CA GLU A 58 8.16 -10.39 4.75
C GLU A 58 7.12 -9.38 5.26
N ASN A 59 7.58 -8.29 5.88
CA ASN A 59 6.70 -7.23 6.34
C ASN A 59 6.03 -6.51 5.17
N ILE A 60 6.74 -6.23 4.07
CA ILE A 60 6.15 -5.61 2.87
C ILE A 60 5.06 -6.53 2.29
N VAL A 61 5.31 -7.84 2.20
CA VAL A 61 4.34 -8.83 1.69
C VAL A 61 3.08 -8.87 2.57
N GLU A 62 3.23 -8.96 3.89
CA GLU A 62 2.09 -9.01 4.81
C GLU A 62 1.32 -7.69 4.84
N LEU A 63 2.01 -6.55 4.83
CA LEU A 63 1.38 -5.23 4.73
C LEU A 63 0.63 -5.07 3.41
N PHE A 64 1.21 -5.53 2.30
CA PHE A 64 0.53 -5.50 1.01
C PHE A 64 -0.80 -6.27 1.07
N ARG A 65 -0.81 -7.51 1.58
CA ARG A 65 -2.02 -8.33 1.73
C ARG A 65 -3.09 -7.62 2.55
N LEU A 66 -2.70 -6.98 3.65
CA LEU A 66 -3.62 -6.22 4.49
C LEU A 66 -4.18 -4.99 3.75
N ILE A 67 -3.32 -4.23 3.07
CA ILE A 67 -3.72 -3.05 2.28
C ILE A 67 -4.68 -3.44 1.18
N ASP A 68 -4.41 -4.54 0.48
CA ASP A 68 -5.27 -5.09 -0.57
C ASP A 68 -6.67 -5.41 -0.05
N TRP A 69 -6.74 -6.00 1.14
CA TRP A 69 -8.02 -6.26 1.81
C TRP A 69 -8.77 -4.98 2.23
N PHE A 70 -8.06 -3.95 2.69
CA PHE A 70 -8.67 -2.67 3.05
C PHE A 70 -9.17 -1.87 1.84
N ILE A 71 -8.42 -1.91 0.74
CA ILE A 71 -8.65 -1.08 -0.45
C ILE A 71 -8.81 -2.00 -1.65
N ALA A 72 -9.99 -2.58 -1.77
CA ALA A 72 -10.39 -3.37 -2.93
C ALA A 72 -10.64 -2.44 -4.13
N LEU A 73 -9.93 -2.65 -5.23
CA LEU A 73 -10.14 -1.92 -6.48
C LEU A 73 -10.93 -2.78 -7.48
N PRO A 74 -11.56 -2.17 -8.50
CA PRO A 74 -12.03 -2.89 -9.68
C PRO A 74 -10.87 -3.62 -10.37
N GLU A 75 -11.16 -4.76 -11.00
CA GLU A 75 -10.18 -5.65 -11.63
C GLU A 75 -9.18 -4.92 -12.53
N LEU A 76 -9.65 -4.03 -13.41
CA LEU A 76 -8.79 -3.26 -14.31
C LEU A 76 -7.78 -2.36 -13.56
N GLU A 77 -8.18 -1.79 -12.43
CA GLU A 77 -7.30 -0.94 -11.63
C GLU A 77 -6.33 -1.77 -10.77
N GLU A 78 -6.71 -2.99 -10.35
CA GLU A 78 -5.78 -3.94 -9.73
C GLU A 78 -4.71 -4.39 -10.74
N GLU A 79 -5.09 -4.76 -11.96
CA GLU A 79 -4.15 -5.12 -13.02
C GLU A 79 -3.15 -4.00 -13.30
N ARG A 80 -3.66 -2.77 -13.42
CA ARG A 80 -2.83 -1.59 -13.61
C ARG A 80 -1.89 -1.35 -12.43
N LEU A 81 -2.37 -1.54 -11.20
CA LEU A 81 -1.55 -1.41 -9.99
C LEU A 81 -0.42 -2.44 -9.99
N TRP A 82 -0.70 -3.68 -10.38
CA TRP A 82 0.31 -4.73 -10.49
C TRP A 82 1.41 -4.40 -11.50
N GLN A 83 1.04 -3.87 -12.67
CA GLN A 83 2.01 -3.43 -13.68
C GLN A 83 2.94 -2.34 -13.14
N GLU A 84 2.40 -1.37 -12.38
CA GLU A 84 3.21 -0.31 -11.77
C GLU A 84 4.14 -0.83 -10.67
N VAL A 85 3.65 -1.73 -9.82
CA VAL A 85 4.46 -2.35 -8.75
C VAL A 85 5.59 -3.17 -9.35
N GLN A 86 5.32 -3.96 -10.39
CA GLN A 86 6.35 -4.72 -11.11
C GLN A 86 7.41 -3.78 -11.69
N THR A 87 6.97 -2.71 -12.38
CA THR A 87 7.88 -1.70 -12.95
C THR A 87 8.74 -1.04 -11.87
N LEU A 88 8.18 -0.77 -10.69
CA LEU A 88 8.92 -0.21 -9.55
C LEU A 88 10.02 -1.15 -9.06
N GLU A 89 9.71 -2.45 -8.93
CA GLU A 89 10.66 -3.48 -8.49
C GLU A 89 11.81 -3.66 -9.48
N GLU A 90 11.49 -3.70 -10.78
CA GLU A 90 12.47 -3.77 -11.87
C GLU A 90 13.41 -2.54 -11.84
N ASN A 91 12.86 -1.33 -11.74
CA ASN A 91 13.64 -0.09 -11.71
C ASN A 91 14.53 0.04 -10.47
N LYS A 92 14.07 -0.46 -9.32
CA LYS A 92 14.88 -0.45 -8.09
C LYS A 92 15.97 -1.53 -8.09
N ASN A 93 16.13 -2.31 -9.17
CA ASN A 93 17.01 -3.49 -9.25
C ASN A 93 16.84 -4.38 -8.02
N MET A 94 15.60 -4.50 -7.53
CA MET A 94 15.33 -5.32 -6.36
C MET A 94 15.49 -6.79 -6.80
N PRO A 95 16.23 -7.63 -6.06
CA PRO A 95 16.46 -9.02 -6.47
C PRO A 95 15.20 -9.92 -6.42
N TYR A 96 14.00 -9.36 -6.23
CA TYR A 96 12.81 -10.10 -5.85
C TYR A 96 11.55 -9.49 -6.48
N SER A 97 10.60 -10.35 -6.87
CA SER A 97 9.25 -9.95 -7.28
C SER A 97 8.24 -10.21 -6.16
N LEU A 98 7.48 -9.18 -5.74
CA LEU A 98 6.35 -9.34 -4.80
C LEU A 98 5.33 -10.35 -5.35
N LEU A 99 5.13 -10.35 -6.67
CA LEU A 99 4.20 -11.21 -7.40
C LEU A 99 4.33 -12.70 -7.02
N ASN A 100 5.56 -13.21 -6.95
CA ASN A 100 5.81 -14.62 -6.63
C ASN A 100 5.47 -14.99 -5.17
N SER A 101 5.29 -14.00 -4.29
CA SER A 101 5.00 -14.20 -2.86
C SER A 101 3.52 -14.12 -2.52
N LEU A 102 2.72 -13.59 -3.44
CA LEU A 102 1.29 -13.33 -3.25
C LEU A 102 0.41 -14.36 -3.94
N ILE A 103 0.99 -15.20 -4.81
CA ILE A 103 0.32 -16.33 -5.50
C ILE A 103 0.58 -17.66 -4.76
N GLY A 104 1.06 -17.61 -3.52
CA GLY A 104 1.40 -18.78 -2.68
C GLY A 104 0.28 -19.22 -1.76
#